data_AF-A0A3D4ZWG8-F1
#
_entry.id   AF-A0A3D4ZWG8-F1
#
_cell.length_a   1.000
_cell.length_b   1.000
_cell.length_c   1.000
_cell.angle_alpha   90.00
_cell.angle_beta   90.00
_cell.angle_gamma   90.00
#
_symmetry.space_group_name_H-M   'P 1'
#
loop_
_entity.id
_entity.type
_entity.pdbx_description
1 polymer ?
#
loop_
_entity_poly.entity_id
_entity_poly.type
_entity_poly.pdbx_seq_one_letter_code
_entity_poly.pdbx_strand_id
1 'polypeptide(L)'
;MHSVRPESWEFVVSQAVDVILELAPAHAIEPGGSIECQFPNSWLARECQSFTKQLQWDDAAADDYITVFAADSACRFELSVREREFDSGEPVSRHGRMLTATLVEGTVPAGDVITIEWRNTTSAWIAETDSVYVAVNGERLETLPEITTLPLEAVAVRVIAPSAVRPGEPFEVLIVSLDEFDNCSSSCFESTSLALADGTPLYEPLSFRGACRVQVTLEQEGIQRLRFGDVLSNAIRVTEQPAGPYWGDIHIHTCYSTDGMGRRFYEYARDVSGLDFAAAADHAESVIYNWEAMRGINERLNDPGRFVTILGYENALSYPSGHHNSY
;
A
#
# COMPACT_ATOMS: atom_id res chain seq x y z
N MET A 1 -11.78 0.18 28.18
CA MET A 1 -11.37 -0.07 26.80
C MET A 1 -9.87 0.16 26.71
N HIS A 2 -9.16 -0.73 26.00
CA HIS A 2 -7.71 -0.57 25.80
C HIS A 2 -7.46 0.70 24.98
N SER A 3 -6.36 1.40 25.23
CA SER A 3 -5.97 2.58 24.46
C SER A 3 -4.51 2.53 24.05
N VAL A 4 -4.19 3.19 22.95
CA VAL A 4 -2.84 3.20 22.35
C VAL A 4 -2.42 4.61 21.97
N ARG A 5 -1.12 4.90 22.06
CA ARG A 5 -0.52 6.17 21.67
C ARG A 5 0.85 5.98 20.98
N PRO A 6 1.21 6.84 20.01
CA PRO A 6 0.31 7.76 19.33
C PRO A 6 -0.78 6.99 18.55
N GLU A 7 -1.89 7.66 18.25
CA GLU A 7 -2.95 7.07 17.42
C GLU A 7 -2.53 6.99 15.95
N SER A 8 -1.51 7.76 15.55
CA SER A 8 -0.90 7.63 14.25
C SER A 8 0.59 8.00 14.21
N TRP A 9 1.31 7.43 13.25
CA TRP A 9 2.67 7.82 12.88
C TRP A 9 2.71 8.28 11.42
N GLU A 10 3.67 9.14 11.10
CA GLU A 10 3.93 9.61 9.73
C GLU A 10 5.44 9.61 9.48
N PHE A 11 5.85 8.92 8.41
CA PHE A 11 7.24 8.79 7.99
C PHE A 11 7.32 8.92 6.47
N VAL A 12 8.46 9.34 5.91
CA VAL A 12 8.67 9.28 4.44
C VAL A 12 9.15 7.89 4.04
N VAL A 13 8.99 7.49 2.78
CA VAL A 13 9.43 6.16 2.30
C VAL A 13 10.92 5.90 2.56
N SER A 14 11.24 4.67 2.95
CA SER A 14 12.62 4.20 3.21
C SER A 14 13.43 5.04 4.22
N GLN A 15 12.76 5.73 5.14
CA GLN A 15 13.38 6.52 6.20
C GLN A 15 13.88 5.60 7.31
N ALA A 16 15.12 5.80 7.79
CA ALA A 16 15.60 5.17 9.02
C ALA A 16 14.92 5.79 10.24
N VAL A 17 14.22 4.97 11.03
CA VAL A 17 13.29 5.42 12.08
C VAL A 17 13.27 4.46 13.27
N ASP A 18 12.81 4.99 14.40
CA ASP A 18 12.33 4.21 15.55
C ASP A 18 10.81 4.43 15.65
N VAL A 19 10.05 3.37 15.92
CA VAL A 19 8.60 3.40 16.12
C VAL A 19 8.29 3.01 17.56
N ILE A 20 7.52 3.85 18.26
CA ILE A 20 7.17 3.64 19.66
C ILE A 20 5.64 3.55 19.76
N LEU A 21 5.15 2.47 20.35
CA LEU A 21 3.74 2.21 20.64
C LEU A 21 3.55 2.07 22.15
N GLU A 22 2.77 2.96 22.73
CA GLU A 22 2.39 2.96 24.15
C GLU A 22 0.95 2.43 24.29
N LEU A 23 0.79 1.29 24.95
CA LEU A 23 -0.48 0.62 25.22
C LEU A 23 -0.86 0.79 26.68
N ALA A 24 -2.08 1.24 26.95
CA ALA A 24 -2.69 1.23 28.28
C ALA A 24 -3.84 0.20 28.31
N PRO A 25 -3.69 -0.92 29.03
CA PRO A 25 -4.70 -1.98 29.03
C PRO A 25 -5.89 -1.59 29.91
N ALA A 26 -7.11 -1.98 29.50
CA ALA A 26 -8.34 -1.74 30.24
C ALA A 26 -8.42 -2.52 31.56
N HIS A 27 -7.67 -3.61 31.64
CA HIS A 27 -7.66 -4.57 32.73
C HIS A 27 -6.21 -4.87 33.10
N ALA A 28 -5.99 -5.30 34.35
CA ALA A 28 -4.66 -5.70 34.76
C ALA A 28 -4.17 -6.89 33.92
N ILE A 29 -2.88 -6.90 33.58
CA ILE A 29 -2.21 -8.02 32.93
C ILE A 29 -1.41 -8.75 34.01
N GLU A 30 -1.81 -9.99 34.25
CA GLU A 30 -1.13 -10.91 35.18
C GLU A 30 -0.13 -11.79 34.42
N PRO A 31 0.82 -12.46 35.12
CA PRO A 31 1.73 -13.40 34.48
C PRO A 31 0.99 -14.45 33.64
N GLY A 32 1.45 -14.65 32.40
CA GLY A 32 0.81 -15.45 31.37
C GLY A 32 -0.11 -14.66 30.43
N GLY A 33 -0.47 -13.42 30.79
CA GLY A 33 -1.13 -12.48 29.89
C GLY A 33 -0.20 -12.04 28.75
N SER A 34 -0.78 -11.69 27.61
CA SER A 34 -0.03 -11.38 26.39
C SER A 34 -0.53 -10.16 25.65
N ILE A 35 0.39 -9.52 24.94
CA ILE A 35 0.12 -8.45 23.98
C ILE A 35 0.56 -8.95 22.63
N GLU A 36 -0.32 -8.89 21.65
CA GLU A 36 -0.03 -9.24 20.25
C GLU A 36 0.00 -7.95 19.44
N CYS A 37 1.06 -7.75 18.65
CA CYS A 37 1.25 -6.58 17.79
C CYS A 37 1.75 -7.01 16.41
N GLN A 38 1.16 -6.48 15.34
CA GLN A 38 1.66 -6.67 13.97
C GLN A 38 1.62 -5.34 13.22
N PHE A 39 2.80 -4.91 12.75
CA PHE A 39 2.92 -3.80 11.80
C PHE A 39 2.52 -4.26 10.38
N PRO A 40 2.12 -3.33 9.50
CA PRO A 40 1.77 -3.66 8.12
C PRO A 40 2.84 -4.47 7.40
N ASN A 41 2.42 -5.35 6.48
CA ASN A 41 3.37 -6.13 5.69
C ASN A 41 4.34 -5.24 4.90
N SER A 42 3.88 -4.08 4.39
CA SER A 42 4.71 -3.07 3.73
C SER A 42 5.87 -2.56 4.59
N TRP A 43 5.69 -2.52 5.91
CA TRP A 43 6.72 -2.17 6.89
C TRP A 43 7.63 -3.34 7.26
N LEU A 44 7.12 -4.57 7.16
CA LEU A 44 7.86 -5.79 7.49
C LEU A 44 8.70 -6.30 6.34
N ALA A 45 8.45 -5.90 5.09
CA ALA A 45 9.33 -6.31 4.01
C ALA A 45 10.67 -5.57 4.02
N ARG A 46 11.66 -6.23 3.43
CA ARG A 46 13.04 -5.77 3.37
C ARG A 46 13.49 -5.72 1.92
N GLU A 47 13.82 -4.53 1.43
CA GLU A 47 14.37 -4.25 0.10
C GLU A 47 13.45 -4.62 -1.10
N CYS A 48 12.73 -5.74 -1.05
CA CYS A 48 11.79 -6.19 -2.06
C CYS A 48 10.68 -7.06 -1.46
N GLN A 49 9.67 -7.38 -2.28
CA GLN A 49 8.48 -8.19 -1.93
C GLN A 49 8.79 -9.66 -1.58
N SER A 50 10.06 -10.09 -1.59
CA SER A 50 10.45 -11.48 -1.31
C SER A 50 11.06 -11.68 0.06
N PHE A 51 11.56 -10.62 0.71
CA PHE A 51 12.26 -10.72 1.98
C PHE A 51 11.52 -9.99 3.09
N THR A 52 11.62 -10.54 4.30
CA THR A 52 10.97 -10.01 5.50
C THR A 52 12.03 -9.69 6.54
N LYS A 53 11.88 -8.53 7.18
CA LYS A 53 12.67 -8.08 8.32
C LYS A 53 12.67 -9.11 9.43
N GLN A 54 13.78 -9.17 10.15
CA GLN A 54 13.98 -10.12 11.23
C GLN A 54 13.91 -9.35 12.54
N LEU A 55 12.71 -9.28 13.13
CA LEU A 55 12.53 -8.69 14.44
C LEU A 55 13.37 -9.47 15.47
N GLN A 56 14.18 -8.76 16.24
CA GLN A 56 15.11 -9.34 17.21
C GLN A 56 15.14 -8.53 18.50
N TRP A 57 15.62 -9.11 19.60
CA TRP A 57 15.72 -8.44 20.90
C TRP A 57 17.00 -8.82 21.65
N ASP A 58 18.04 -9.17 20.89
CA ASP A 58 19.34 -9.62 21.40
C ASP A 58 20.38 -8.48 21.39
N ASP A 59 20.37 -7.62 20.35
CA ASP A 59 21.33 -6.52 20.18
C ASP A 59 20.61 -5.19 19.91
N ALA A 60 20.60 -4.31 20.90
CA ALA A 60 19.97 -2.99 20.84
C ALA A 60 20.58 -2.03 19.79
N ALA A 61 21.78 -2.32 19.29
CA ALA A 61 22.44 -1.53 18.25
C ALA A 61 22.22 -2.09 16.83
N ALA A 62 21.69 -3.30 16.70
CA ALA A 62 21.42 -3.93 15.42
C ALA A 62 20.04 -3.54 14.86
N ASP A 63 19.85 -3.78 13.56
CA ASP A 63 18.61 -3.50 12.86
C ASP A 63 17.42 -4.26 13.50
N ASP A 64 16.23 -3.66 13.37
CA ASP A 64 14.95 -4.25 13.77
C ASP A 64 14.90 -4.76 15.23
N TYR A 65 15.56 -4.03 16.14
CA TYR A 65 15.54 -4.31 17.56
C TYR A 65 14.18 -3.98 18.18
N ILE A 66 13.58 -4.93 18.90
CA ILE A 66 12.34 -4.78 19.63
C ILE A 66 12.63 -4.82 21.13
N THR A 67 12.01 -3.91 21.89
CA THR A 67 11.92 -4.04 23.34
C THR A 67 10.50 -3.78 23.81
N VAL A 68 10.08 -4.49 24.86
CA VAL A 68 8.78 -4.30 25.50
C VAL A 68 8.98 -4.18 27.00
N PHE A 69 8.47 -3.10 27.59
CA PHE A 69 8.58 -2.84 29.02
C PHE A 69 7.35 -2.10 29.54
N ALA A 70 7.09 -2.22 30.84
CA ALA A 70 6.05 -1.44 31.52
C ALA A 70 6.68 -0.35 32.39
N ALA A 71 5.87 0.58 32.88
CA ALA A 71 6.30 1.61 33.82
C ALA A 71 6.93 1.03 35.10
N ASP A 72 6.43 -0.11 35.59
CA ASP A 72 7.05 -0.85 36.69
C ASP A 72 8.18 -1.76 36.18
N SER A 73 9.41 -1.43 36.58
CA SER A 73 10.62 -2.21 36.26
C SER A 73 10.62 -3.65 36.79
N ALA A 74 9.70 -4.00 37.71
CA ALA A 74 9.51 -5.38 38.15
C ALA A 74 8.79 -6.25 37.10
N CYS A 75 8.13 -5.64 36.11
CA CYS A 75 7.49 -6.36 35.03
C CYS A 75 8.53 -6.86 34.01
N ARG A 76 8.48 -8.15 33.68
CA ARG A 76 9.32 -8.75 32.62
C ARG A 76 8.46 -9.40 31.56
N PHE A 77 8.78 -9.14 30.30
CA PHE A 77 8.14 -9.74 29.15
C PHE A 77 9.07 -10.75 28.45
N GLU A 78 8.50 -11.87 28.02
CA GLU A 78 9.13 -12.79 27.07
C GLU A 78 8.56 -12.52 25.69
N LEU A 79 9.45 -12.36 24.69
CA LEU A 79 9.07 -12.03 23.33
C LEU A 79 9.13 -13.26 22.42
N SER A 80 8.20 -13.34 21.48
CA SER A 80 8.21 -14.30 20.38
C SER A 80 7.58 -13.69 19.14
N VAL A 81 7.89 -14.26 17.97
CA VAL A 81 7.29 -13.85 16.70
C VAL A 81 6.68 -15.07 16.03
N ARG A 82 5.44 -14.93 15.56
CA ARG A 82 4.76 -15.96 14.76
C ARG A 82 4.61 -15.48 13.31
N GLU A 83 4.93 -16.35 12.36
CA GLU A 83 4.73 -16.11 10.93
C GLU A 83 3.27 -16.37 10.57
N ARG A 84 2.45 -15.32 10.60
CA ARG A 84 1.01 -15.37 10.30
C ARG A 84 0.49 -13.98 10.03
N GLU A 85 -0.65 -13.91 9.36
CA GLU A 85 -1.44 -12.67 9.34
C GLU A 85 -2.26 -12.52 10.62
N PHE A 86 -2.34 -11.29 11.10
CA PHE A 86 -3.14 -10.94 12.28
C PHE A 86 -4.64 -11.18 12.02
N ASP A 87 -5.13 -10.76 10.86
CA ASP A 87 -6.56 -10.74 10.54
C ASP A 87 -7.11 -12.08 10.05
N SER A 88 -6.45 -12.75 9.11
CA SER A 88 -6.94 -14.03 8.60
C SER A 88 -6.64 -15.20 9.53
N GLY A 89 -5.65 -15.04 10.41
CA GLY A 89 -5.17 -16.12 11.28
C GLY A 89 -4.58 -17.30 10.53
N GLU A 90 -4.23 -17.10 9.26
CA GLU A 90 -3.59 -18.11 8.42
C GLU A 90 -2.25 -18.55 9.01
N PRO A 91 -1.95 -19.86 9.04
CA PRO A 91 -0.73 -20.39 9.65
C PRO A 91 0.54 -20.12 8.83
N VAL A 92 0.41 -19.54 7.64
CA VAL A 92 1.53 -19.24 6.75
C VAL A 92 1.32 -17.83 6.18
N SER A 93 2.27 -16.93 6.43
CA SER A 93 2.39 -15.66 5.72
C SER A 93 3.86 -15.41 5.40
N ARG A 94 4.17 -14.90 4.20
CA ARG A 94 5.53 -14.52 3.84
C ARG A 94 5.98 -13.32 4.68
N HIS A 95 5.11 -12.32 4.83
CA HIS A 95 5.46 -11.05 5.45
C HIS A 95 4.91 -10.87 6.86
N GLY A 96 3.76 -11.45 7.20
CA GLY A 96 3.13 -11.32 8.50
C GLY A 96 4.07 -11.75 9.63
N ARG A 97 4.39 -10.82 10.53
CA ARG A 97 5.20 -11.04 11.74
C ARG A 97 4.42 -10.52 12.93
N MET A 98 3.70 -11.43 13.57
CA MET A 98 2.96 -11.11 14.79
C MET A 98 3.90 -11.24 15.98
N LEU A 99 4.32 -10.11 16.54
CA LEU A 99 5.04 -10.02 17.80
C LEU A 99 4.08 -10.38 18.94
N THR A 100 4.50 -11.28 19.83
CA THR A 100 3.80 -11.57 21.08
C THR A 100 4.74 -11.27 22.25
N ALA A 101 4.31 -10.37 23.14
CA ALA A 101 4.95 -10.08 24.41
C ALA A 101 4.13 -10.68 25.55
N THR A 102 4.64 -11.72 26.19
CA THR A 102 3.99 -12.41 27.31
C THR A 102 4.59 -11.93 28.62
N LEU A 103 3.76 -11.43 29.54
CA LEU A 103 4.21 -11.06 30.87
C LEU A 103 4.59 -12.31 31.66
N VAL A 104 5.82 -12.42 32.15
CA VAL A 104 6.32 -13.59 32.89
C VAL A 104 6.61 -13.28 34.36
N GLU A 105 6.86 -12.02 34.71
CA GLU A 105 7.06 -11.55 36.08
C GLU A 105 6.39 -10.19 36.27
N GLY A 106 5.93 -9.90 37.50
CA GLY A 106 5.19 -8.68 37.82
C GLY A 106 3.70 -8.74 37.45
N THR A 107 3.01 -7.63 37.67
CA THR A 107 1.62 -7.40 37.24
C THR A 107 1.56 -6.00 36.67
N VAL A 108 0.99 -5.82 35.48
CA VAL A 108 0.72 -4.48 34.94
C VAL A 108 -0.69 -4.06 35.35
N PRO A 109 -0.87 -3.05 36.21
CA PRO A 109 -2.20 -2.54 36.55
C PRO A 109 -2.98 -2.05 35.34
N ALA A 110 -4.30 -2.04 35.45
CA ALA A 110 -5.16 -1.41 34.44
C ALA A 110 -4.81 0.08 34.29
N GLY A 111 -4.60 0.52 33.04
CA GLY A 111 -4.23 1.89 32.71
C GLY A 111 -2.73 2.21 32.78
N ASP A 112 -1.91 1.32 33.35
CA ASP A 112 -0.45 1.51 33.36
C ASP A 112 0.12 1.23 31.97
N VAL A 113 1.08 2.07 31.55
CA VAL A 113 1.60 2.05 30.18
C VAL A 113 2.58 0.91 29.99
N ILE A 114 2.40 0.21 28.87
CA ILE A 114 3.32 -0.77 28.30
C ILE A 114 3.84 -0.18 26.99
N THR A 115 5.16 -0.08 26.86
CA THR A 115 5.81 0.49 25.68
C THR A 115 6.42 -0.63 24.85
N ILE A 116 6.08 -0.67 23.57
CA ILE A 116 6.73 -1.46 22.53
C ILE A 116 7.57 -0.49 21.69
N GLU A 117 8.88 -0.66 21.68
CA GLU A 117 9.78 0.11 20.82
C GLU A 117 10.34 -0.80 19.72
N TRP A 118 10.19 -0.37 18.46
CA TRP A 118 10.86 -0.96 17.31
C TRP A 118 11.91 0.00 16.80
N ARG A 119 13.17 -0.33 17.03
CA ARG A 119 14.32 0.54 16.84
C ARG A 119 15.20 0.09 15.69
N ASN A 120 15.96 1.04 15.14
CA ASN A 120 16.88 0.82 14.03
C ASN A 120 16.17 0.13 12.85
N THR A 121 14.96 0.58 12.52
CA THR A 121 14.20 0.05 11.38
C THR A 121 14.12 1.08 10.25
N THR A 122 13.49 0.69 9.16
CA THR A 122 13.17 1.55 8.03
C THR A 122 11.67 1.60 7.78
N SER A 123 11.12 2.74 7.40
CA SER A 123 9.73 2.80 6.93
C SER A 123 9.54 2.04 5.61
N ALA A 124 8.29 1.75 5.26
CA ALA A 124 7.94 1.09 4.00
C ALA A 124 8.43 1.89 2.78
N TRP A 125 8.64 1.22 1.64
CA TRP A 125 8.85 1.91 0.36
C TRP A 125 7.55 2.19 -0.40
N ILE A 126 6.43 1.64 0.07
CA ILE A 126 5.09 1.89 -0.47
C ILE A 126 4.46 3.05 0.31
N ALA A 127 4.11 4.13 -0.39
CA ALA A 127 3.46 5.27 0.21
C ALA A 127 1.95 5.00 0.39
N GLU A 128 1.55 4.70 1.61
CA GLU A 128 0.17 4.47 2.02
C GLU A 128 -0.02 4.62 3.53
N THR A 129 -1.28 4.61 3.96
CA THR A 129 -1.67 4.50 5.36
C THR A 129 -2.24 3.10 5.58
N ASP A 130 -1.78 2.43 6.64
CA ASP A 130 -2.29 1.12 7.04
C ASP A 130 -2.37 1.02 8.57
N SER A 131 -3.11 0.03 9.06
CA SER A 131 -3.34 -0.20 10.49
C SER A 131 -2.20 -1.01 11.11
N VAL A 132 -1.79 -0.63 12.31
CA VAL A 132 -0.99 -1.47 13.20
C VAL A 132 -1.95 -2.27 14.06
N TYR A 133 -1.89 -3.59 13.97
CA TYR A 133 -2.80 -4.47 14.66
C TYR A 133 -2.33 -4.72 16.09
N VAL A 134 -3.23 -4.57 17.07
CA VAL A 134 -2.93 -4.80 18.48
C VAL A 134 -4.06 -5.58 19.16
N ALA A 135 -3.69 -6.57 19.98
CA ALA A 135 -4.60 -7.24 20.90
C ALA A 135 -3.97 -7.43 22.28
N VAL A 136 -4.81 -7.45 23.31
CA VAL A 136 -4.43 -7.70 24.71
C VAL A 136 -5.21 -8.92 25.20
N ASN A 137 -4.52 -9.99 25.57
CA ASN A 137 -5.13 -11.26 25.96
C ASN A 137 -6.16 -11.79 24.92
N GLY A 138 -5.87 -11.58 23.64
CA GLY A 138 -6.75 -11.94 22.52
C GLY A 138 -7.91 -10.98 22.27
N GLU A 139 -8.07 -9.93 23.07
CA GLU A 139 -9.03 -8.85 22.83
C GLU A 139 -8.39 -7.77 21.93
N ARG A 140 -8.90 -7.65 20.69
CA ARG A 140 -8.43 -6.63 19.73
C ARG A 140 -8.85 -5.23 20.20
N LEU A 141 -8.02 -4.24 19.90
CA LEU A 141 -8.42 -2.84 20.03
C LEU A 141 -9.55 -2.54 19.03
N GLU A 142 -10.59 -1.81 19.47
CA GLU A 142 -11.67 -1.42 18.55
C GLU A 142 -11.22 -0.34 17.56
N THR A 143 -10.26 0.51 17.96
CA THR A 143 -9.60 1.49 17.09
C THR A 143 -8.13 1.14 16.99
N LEU A 144 -7.72 0.73 15.79
CA LEU A 144 -6.33 0.42 15.49
C LEU A 144 -5.57 1.71 15.20
N PRO A 145 -4.34 1.87 15.73
CA PRO A 145 -3.50 2.99 15.37
C PRO A 145 -3.03 2.84 13.92
N GLU A 146 -2.79 3.98 13.27
CA GLU A 146 -2.42 4.03 11.84
C GLU A 146 -0.96 4.39 11.65
N ILE A 147 -0.29 3.79 10.68
CA ILE A 147 1.05 4.17 10.27
C ILE A 147 1.02 4.62 8.81
N THR A 148 1.44 5.87 8.58
CA THR A 148 1.45 6.51 7.26
C THR A 148 2.86 6.63 6.73
N THR A 149 3.04 6.17 5.50
CA THR A 149 4.27 6.33 4.73
C THR A 149 4.01 7.33 3.61
N LEU A 150 4.76 8.41 3.58
CA LEU A 150 4.65 9.51 2.63
C LEU A 150 5.64 9.34 1.45
N PRO A 151 5.23 9.70 0.23
CA PRO A 151 6.09 9.62 -0.94
C PRO A 151 7.15 10.73 -0.94
N LEU A 152 8.27 10.50 -1.65
CA LEU A 152 9.31 11.51 -1.85
C LEU A 152 8.94 12.49 -2.98
N GLU A 153 9.84 13.45 -3.22
CA GLU A 153 9.82 14.31 -4.39
C GLU A 153 9.95 13.51 -5.70
N ALA A 154 9.40 14.05 -6.78
CA ALA A 154 9.38 13.42 -8.08
C ALA A 154 10.79 13.26 -8.67
N VAL A 155 11.07 12.07 -9.19
CA VAL A 155 12.20 11.81 -10.09
C VAL A 155 11.75 11.55 -11.53
N ALA A 156 10.45 11.29 -11.72
CA ALA A 156 9.85 11.08 -13.04
C ALA A 156 8.46 11.73 -13.14
N VAL A 157 8.04 12.03 -14.37
CA VAL A 157 6.68 12.45 -14.71
C VAL A 157 6.21 11.62 -15.91
N ARG A 158 4.94 11.20 -15.89
CA ARG A 158 4.26 10.54 -17.01
C ARG A 158 3.06 11.38 -17.44
N VAL A 159 2.86 11.46 -18.76
CA VAL A 159 1.64 12.01 -19.38
C VAL A 159 0.95 10.86 -20.10
N ILE A 160 -0.23 10.49 -19.64
CA ILE A 160 -0.94 9.28 -20.05
C ILE A 160 -2.27 9.70 -20.65
N ALA A 161 -2.53 9.26 -21.88
CA ALA A 161 -3.76 9.52 -22.62
C ALA A 161 -4.27 8.21 -23.24
N PRO A 162 -5.57 8.12 -23.61
CA PRO A 162 -6.08 6.99 -24.39
C PRO A 162 -5.29 6.80 -25.68
N SER A 163 -5.11 5.54 -26.09
CA SER A 163 -4.31 5.22 -27.29
C SER A 163 -5.03 5.59 -28.60
N ALA A 164 -6.35 5.75 -28.57
CA ALA A 164 -7.13 6.26 -29.69
C ALA A 164 -8.34 7.05 -29.22
N VAL A 165 -8.68 8.11 -29.95
CA VAL A 165 -9.79 9.02 -29.66
C VAL A 165 -10.45 9.45 -30.97
N ARG A 166 -11.71 9.89 -30.91
CA ARG A 166 -12.39 10.47 -32.07
C ARG A 166 -12.06 11.96 -32.21
N PRO A 167 -11.96 12.50 -33.43
CA PRO A 167 -11.92 13.94 -33.66
C PRO A 167 -13.04 14.67 -32.91
N GLY A 168 -12.70 15.73 -32.17
CA GLY A 168 -13.67 16.56 -31.45
C GLY A 168 -14.26 15.94 -30.18
N GLU A 169 -13.97 14.67 -29.87
CA GLU A 169 -14.44 14.01 -28.64
C GLU A 169 -13.51 14.35 -27.46
N PRO A 170 -14.03 14.90 -26.35
CA PRO A 170 -13.23 15.11 -25.15
C PRO A 170 -12.76 13.79 -24.53
N PHE A 171 -11.52 13.77 -24.06
CA PHE A 171 -10.95 12.64 -23.33
C PHE A 171 -10.08 13.10 -22.16
N GLU A 172 -9.94 12.22 -21.17
CA GLU A 172 -9.12 12.49 -19.98
C GLU A 172 -7.63 12.22 -20.26
N VAL A 173 -6.77 13.10 -19.75
CA VAL A 173 -5.31 12.93 -19.72
C VAL A 173 -4.86 12.95 -18.27
N LEU A 174 -4.13 11.92 -17.85
CA LEU A 174 -3.49 11.83 -16.55
C LEU A 174 -2.06 12.39 -16.65
N ILE A 175 -1.73 13.37 -15.83
CA ILE A 175 -0.37 13.82 -15.59
C ILE A 175 -0.02 13.39 -14.18
N VAL A 176 1.00 12.54 -14.03
CA VAL A 176 1.40 11.97 -12.74
C VAL A 176 2.90 12.09 -12.58
N SER A 177 3.32 12.50 -11.39
CA SER A 177 4.72 12.57 -10.97
C SER A 177 5.00 11.44 -10.00
N LEU A 178 6.17 10.81 -10.13
CA LEU A 178 6.55 9.60 -9.42
C LEU A 178 7.86 9.79 -8.67
N ASP A 179 7.93 9.29 -7.45
CA ASP A 179 9.18 9.19 -6.71
C ASP A 179 10.04 8.00 -7.18
N GLU A 180 11.20 7.80 -6.57
CA GLU A 180 12.14 6.74 -6.98
C GLU A 180 11.63 5.31 -6.74
N PHE A 181 10.53 5.16 -5.98
CA PHE A 181 9.85 3.90 -5.70
C PHE A 181 8.54 3.76 -6.49
N ASP A 182 8.34 4.60 -7.51
CA ASP A 182 7.12 4.69 -8.33
C ASP A 182 5.85 5.14 -7.55
N ASN A 183 5.96 5.63 -6.31
CA ASN A 183 4.78 6.21 -5.64
C ASN A 183 4.37 7.53 -6.32
N CYS A 184 3.07 7.86 -6.27
CA CYS A 184 2.61 9.21 -6.64
C CYS A 184 3.30 10.23 -5.72
N SER A 185 4.14 11.08 -6.31
CA SER A 185 5.11 11.89 -5.55
C SER A 185 4.45 13.00 -4.72
N SER A 186 5.21 13.57 -3.79
CA SER A 186 4.77 14.74 -3.01
C SER A 186 5.03 16.10 -3.69
N SER A 187 5.67 16.13 -4.87
CA SER A 187 6.05 17.38 -5.55
C SER A 187 4.84 18.22 -5.98
N CYS A 188 5.00 19.54 -5.87
CA CYS A 188 4.04 20.54 -6.33
C CYS A 188 4.45 21.11 -7.69
N PHE A 189 3.48 21.19 -8.61
CA PHE A 189 3.61 21.86 -9.89
C PHE A 189 2.71 23.09 -9.88
N GLU A 190 3.25 24.26 -10.21
CA GLU A 190 2.52 25.52 -10.21
C GLU A 190 2.60 26.20 -11.57
N SER A 191 1.47 26.73 -12.05
CA SER A 191 1.39 27.52 -13.29
C SER A 191 2.03 26.83 -14.51
N THR A 192 1.89 25.52 -14.60
CA THR A 192 2.36 24.69 -15.73
C THR A 192 1.33 24.67 -16.86
N SER A 193 1.70 24.14 -18.03
CA SER A 193 0.78 24.01 -19.16
C SER A 193 0.91 22.65 -19.84
N LEU A 194 -0.20 22.22 -20.43
CA LEU A 194 -0.26 21.08 -21.34
C LEU A 194 -0.38 21.62 -22.77
N ALA A 195 0.43 21.09 -23.68
CA ALA A 195 0.49 21.51 -25.07
C ALA A 195 0.47 20.30 -26.01
N LEU A 196 0.28 20.56 -27.31
CA LEU A 196 0.66 19.62 -28.35
C LEU A 196 2.19 19.49 -28.43
N ALA A 197 2.66 18.42 -29.07
CA ALA A 197 4.09 18.18 -29.27
C ALA A 197 4.81 19.32 -30.01
N ASP A 198 4.12 20.08 -30.86
CA ASP A 198 4.65 21.26 -31.56
C ASP A 198 4.69 22.54 -30.70
N GLY A 199 4.16 22.48 -29.48
CA GLY A 199 4.10 23.57 -28.53
C GLY A 199 2.81 24.37 -28.52
N THR A 200 1.82 24.02 -29.36
CA THR A 200 0.50 24.66 -29.33
C THR A 200 -0.18 24.43 -27.97
N PRO A 201 -0.54 25.48 -27.21
CA PRO A 201 -1.16 25.32 -25.89
C PRO A 201 -2.53 24.64 -25.98
N LEU A 202 -2.81 23.70 -25.07
CA LEU A 202 -4.11 23.04 -24.92
C LEU A 202 -4.77 23.37 -23.58
N TYR A 203 -3.99 23.52 -22.52
CA TYR A 203 -4.50 23.79 -21.18
C TYR A 203 -3.51 24.62 -20.37
N GLU A 204 -3.96 25.74 -19.80
CA GLU A 204 -3.17 26.60 -18.92
C GLU A 204 -4.07 27.52 -18.05
N PRO A 205 -3.68 27.82 -16.79
CA PRO A 205 -2.60 27.20 -16.03
C PRO A 205 -3.03 25.91 -15.32
N LEU A 206 -2.08 24.99 -15.13
CA LEU A 206 -2.20 23.78 -14.32
C LEU A 206 -1.41 23.90 -13.03
N SER A 207 -2.07 23.63 -11.91
CA SER A 207 -1.42 23.52 -10.60
C SER A 207 -1.94 22.29 -9.87
N PHE A 208 -1.03 21.44 -9.41
CA PHE A 208 -1.37 20.17 -8.77
C PHE A 208 -0.22 19.64 -7.90
N ARG A 209 -0.53 18.69 -7.02
CA ARG A 209 0.46 17.93 -6.23
C ARG A 209 0.35 16.46 -6.62
N GLY A 210 1.49 15.83 -6.94
CA GLY A 210 1.54 14.41 -7.28
C GLY A 210 0.93 14.11 -8.66
N ALA A 211 -0.38 14.24 -8.82
CA ALA A 211 -1.08 13.97 -10.07
C ALA A 211 -2.24 14.93 -10.34
N CYS A 212 -2.63 15.06 -11.60
CA CYS A 212 -3.87 15.70 -12.02
C CYS A 212 -4.46 15.05 -13.27
N ARG A 213 -5.75 15.35 -13.49
CA ARG A 213 -6.49 14.94 -14.68
C ARG A 213 -7.10 16.14 -15.36
N VAL A 214 -6.98 16.16 -16.68
CA VAL A 214 -7.49 17.25 -17.51
C VAL A 214 -8.26 16.69 -18.70
N GLN A 215 -9.30 17.41 -19.12
CA GLN A 215 -10.05 17.07 -20.33
C GLN A 215 -9.42 17.79 -21.53
N VAL A 216 -9.15 17.04 -22.59
CA VAL A 216 -8.52 17.51 -23.82
C VAL A 216 -9.37 17.08 -25.01
N THR A 217 -9.38 17.90 -26.07
CA THR A 217 -10.00 17.55 -27.35
C THR A 217 -8.95 17.70 -28.46
N LEU A 218 -8.94 16.77 -29.40
CA LEU A 218 -8.09 16.83 -30.59
C LEU A 218 -8.96 16.80 -31.85
N GLU A 219 -8.76 17.77 -32.74
CA GLU A 219 -9.59 17.94 -33.93
C GLU A 219 -9.02 17.23 -35.17
N GLN A 220 -7.69 17.15 -35.27
CA GLN A 220 -7.02 16.69 -36.49
C GLN A 220 -6.75 15.19 -36.43
N GLU A 221 -7.24 14.45 -37.43
CA GLU A 221 -6.91 13.04 -37.59
C GLU A 221 -5.39 12.81 -37.73
N GLY A 222 -4.94 11.64 -37.29
CA GLY A 222 -3.54 11.23 -37.37
C GLY A 222 -2.98 10.80 -36.02
N ILE A 223 -1.65 10.69 -35.95
CA ILE A 223 -0.95 10.38 -34.69
C ILE A 223 -0.51 11.68 -34.05
N GLN A 224 -0.96 11.91 -32.82
CA GLN A 224 -0.60 13.07 -32.03
C GLN A 224 0.02 12.66 -30.69
N ARG A 225 0.71 13.62 -30.06
CA ARG A 225 1.23 13.49 -28.70
C ARG A 225 1.04 14.82 -27.97
N LEU A 226 0.80 14.70 -26.67
CA LEU A 226 0.71 15.82 -25.76
C LEU A 226 2.07 16.01 -25.08
N ARG A 227 2.32 17.22 -24.59
CA ARG A 227 3.59 17.62 -23.97
C ARG A 227 3.32 18.38 -22.67
N PHE A 228 3.97 17.93 -21.61
CA PHE A 228 4.03 18.61 -20.31
C PHE A 228 5.51 18.83 -19.96
N GLY A 229 5.96 20.09 -19.97
CA GLY A 229 7.39 20.41 -19.91
C GLY A 229 8.16 19.74 -21.07
N ASP A 230 9.13 18.89 -20.73
CA ASP A 230 9.92 18.10 -21.68
C ASP A 230 9.40 16.66 -21.87
N VAL A 231 8.33 16.28 -21.17
CA VAL A 231 7.76 14.93 -21.23
C VAL A 231 6.66 14.87 -22.28
N LEU A 232 6.75 13.87 -23.17
CA LEU A 232 5.72 13.54 -24.13
C LEU A 232 4.80 12.43 -23.62
N SER A 233 3.53 12.49 -24.01
CA SER A 233 2.59 11.39 -23.79
C SER A 233 2.91 10.16 -24.63
N ASN A 234 2.20 9.06 -24.36
CA ASN A 234 2.00 8.00 -25.34
C ASN A 234 1.40 8.55 -26.64
N ALA A 235 1.57 7.82 -27.73
CA ALA A 235 0.99 8.18 -29.02
C ALA A 235 -0.54 8.02 -28.98
N ILE A 236 -1.25 9.02 -29.50
CA ILE A 236 -2.71 9.06 -29.58
C ILE A 236 -3.10 8.98 -31.06
N ARG A 237 -3.87 7.97 -31.43
CA ARG A 237 -4.47 7.88 -32.77
C ARG A 237 -5.81 8.60 -32.79
N VAL A 238 -5.86 9.77 -33.41
CA VAL A 238 -7.09 10.53 -33.64
C VAL A 238 -7.75 10.01 -34.92
N THR A 239 -8.94 9.43 -34.82
CA THR A 239 -9.64 8.78 -35.94
C THR A 239 -11.14 8.63 -35.71
N GLU A 240 -11.95 8.68 -36.77
CA GLU A 240 -13.40 8.40 -36.70
C GLU A 240 -13.79 6.97 -36.22
N GLN A 241 -12.84 6.07 -35.99
CA GLN A 241 -13.13 4.73 -35.46
C GLN A 241 -12.11 4.36 -34.37
N PRO A 242 -12.16 5.02 -33.20
CA PRO A 242 -11.23 4.71 -32.13
C PRO A 242 -11.48 3.28 -31.63
N ALA A 243 -10.40 2.53 -31.57
CA ALA A 243 -10.32 1.22 -30.95
C ALA A 243 -8.98 1.17 -30.20
N GLY A 244 -8.75 0.15 -29.37
CA GLY A 244 -7.55 -0.01 -28.55
C GLY A 244 -6.19 0.17 -29.27
N PRO A 245 -5.08 -0.07 -28.54
CA PRO A 245 -5.00 -0.94 -27.38
C PRO A 245 -5.59 -0.35 -26.10
N TYR A 246 -6.00 -1.25 -25.21
CA TYR A 246 -6.25 -0.97 -23.80
C TYR A 246 -5.10 -1.58 -22.98
N TRP A 247 -4.69 -0.92 -21.92
CA TRP A 247 -3.53 -1.27 -21.09
C TRP A 247 -4.01 -1.74 -19.73
N GLY A 248 -3.46 -2.86 -19.26
CA GLY A 248 -3.83 -3.38 -17.95
C GLY A 248 -2.81 -4.34 -17.39
N ASP A 249 -2.97 -4.63 -16.10
CA ASP A 249 -2.19 -5.60 -15.35
C ASP A 249 -3.14 -6.60 -14.71
N ILE A 250 -2.96 -7.88 -15.06
CA ILE A 250 -3.85 -8.95 -14.60
C ILE A 250 -3.22 -9.80 -13.51
N HIS A 251 -1.98 -9.55 -13.07
CA HIS A 251 -1.32 -10.38 -12.05
C HIS A 251 -0.87 -9.54 -10.87
N ILE A 252 -1.82 -9.13 -10.03
CA ILE A 252 -1.54 -8.33 -8.83
C ILE A 252 -1.84 -9.13 -7.55
N HIS A 253 -0.83 -9.29 -6.69
CA HIS A 253 -1.03 -9.76 -5.32
C HIS A 253 -1.33 -8.58 -4.40
N THR A 254 -2.36 -8.74 -3.58
CA THR A 254 -2.91 -7.71 -2.70
C THR A 254 -2.63 -8.02 -1.23
N CYS A 255 -3.03 -7.14 -0.32
CA CYS A 255 -2.93 -7.39 1.12
C CYS A 255 -3.68 -8.65 1.62
N TYR A 256 -4.47 -9.31 0.77
CA TYR A 256 -5.11 -10.59 1.08
C TYR A 256 -4.32 -11.82 0.65
N SER A 257 -3.22 -11.66 -0.10
CA SER A 257 -2.30 -12.76 -0.43
C SER A 257 -1.21 -12.86 0.64
N THR A 258 -0.74 -14.08 0.92
CA THR A 258 0.40 -14.32 1.84
C THR A 258 1.68 -13.56 1.49
N ASP A 259 1.82 -13.12 0.24
CA ASP A 259 2.98 -12.44 -0.32
C ASP A 259 2.69 -11.10 -0.98
N GLY A 260 1.44 -10.64 -0.89
CA GLY A 260 1.06 -9.35 -1.40
C GLY A 260 1.23 -8.25 -0.35
N MET A 261 1.29 -7.02 -0.84
CA MET A 261 1.52 -5.83 -0.04
C MET A 261 0.67 -4.69 -0.58
N GLY A 262 0.35 -3.74 0.28
CA GLY A 262 -0.42 -2.58 -0.12
C GLY A 262 -1.91 -2.83 -0.24
N ARG A 263 -2.69 -1.80 0.08
CA ARG A 263 -4.16 -1.89 0.14
C ARG A 263 -4.87 -1.21 -1.02
N ARG A 264 -4.15 -0.33 -1.73
CA ARG A 264 -4.69 0.56 -2.78
C ARG A 264 -4.34 0.10 -4.19
N PHE A 265 -4.35 -1.21 -4.45
CA PHE A 265 -3.85 -1.79 -5.70
C PHE A 265 -4.65 -1.34 -6.94
N TYR A 266 -5.98 -1.28 -6.86
CA TYR A 266 -6.81 -0.80 -7.97
C TYR A 266 -6.80 0.71 -8.12
N GLU A 267 -6.78 1.46 -7.02
CA GLU A 267 -6.60 2.91 -7.07
C GLU A 267 -5.23 3.26 -7.65
N TYR A 268 -4.16 2.56 -7.27
CA TYR A 268 -2.84 2.78 -7.86
C TYR A 268 -2.83 2.45 -9.35
N ALA A 269 -3.38 1.30 -9.76
CA ALA A 269 -3.51 0.92 -11.17
C ALA A 269 -4.24 2.00 -12.00
N ARG A 270 -5.37 2.50 -11.49
CA ARG A 270 -6.21 3.49 -12.17
C ARG A 270 -5.63 4.90 -12.11
N ASP A 271 -5.20 5.33 -10.93
CA ASP A 271 -4.94 6.74 -10.60
C ASP A 271 -3.45 7.12 -10.64
N VAL A 272 -2.54 6.14 -10.64
CA VAL A 272 -1.09 6.37 -10.73
C VAL A 272 -0.51 5.75 -12.00
N SER A 273 -0.80 4.47 -12.27
CA SER A 273 -0.32 3.80 -13.48
C SER A 273 -1.11 4.17 -14.74
N GLY A 274 -2.33 4.70 -14.59
CA GLY A 274 -3.18 5.08 -15.72
C GLY A 274 -3.62 3.89 -16.57
N LEU A 275 -3.83 2.71 -15.95
CA LEU A 275 -4.31 1.51 -16.62
C LEU A 275 -5.82 1.60 -16.90
N ASP A 276 -6.26 0.99 -17.99
CA ASP A 276 -7.66 0.86 -18.39
C ASP A 276 -8.36 -0.28 -17.63
N PHE A 277 -7.62 -1.31 -17.23
CA PHE A 277 -8.14 -2.43 -16.46
C PHE A 277 -7.07 -3.05 -15.56
N ALA A 278 -7.50 -3.74 -14.50
CA ALA A 278 -6.60 -4.55 -13.69
C ALA A 278 -7.31 -5.76 -13.05
N ALA A 279 -6.54 -6.77 -12.66
CA ALA A 279 -7.03 -7.93 -11.94
C ALA A 279 -6.17 -8.25 -10.71
N ALA A 280 -6.82 -8.40 -9.55
CA ALA A 280 -6.22 -9.10 -8.43
C ALA A 280 -6.08 -10.59 -8.77
N ALA A 281 -4.93 -11.17 -8.43
CA ALA A 281 -4.56 -12.55 -8.67
C ALA A 281 -3.93 -13.16 -7.41
N ASP A 282 -4.54 -12.90 -6.25
CA ASP A 282 -4.10 -13.46 -4.96
C ASP A 282 -4.07 -15.00 -5.02
N HIS A 283 -3.16 -15.60 -4.24
CA HIS A 283 -3.11 -17.06 -4.09
C HIS A 283 -4.46 -17.60 -3.60
N ALA A 284 -4.95 -18.65 -4.27
CA ALA A 284 -6.23 -19.29 -3.99
C ALA A 284 -6.37 -19.70 -2.52
N GLU A 285 -5.26 -20.13 -1.91
CA GLU A 285 -5.17 -20.55 -0.51
C GLU A 285 -5.47 -19.42 0.49
N SER A 286 -5.23 -18.16 0.12
CA SER A 286 -5.51 -16.99 0.97
C SER A 286 -6.80 -16.29 0.61
N VAL A 287 -7.04 -16.06 -0.69
CA VAL A 287 -8.21 -15.30 -1.14
C VAL A 287 -9.53 -16.01 -0.84
N ILE A 288 -9.53 -17.34 -0.68
CA ILE A 288 -10.74 -18.10 -0.31
C ILE A 288 -11.36 -17.63 1.01
N TYR A 289 -10.54 -17.15 1.95
CA TYR A 289 -11.01 -16.60 3.22
C TYR A 289 -11.55 -15.17 3.10
N ASN A 290 -11.17 -14.46 2.03
CA ASN A 290 -11.48 -13.06 1.79
C ASN A 290 -12.27 -12.83 0.49
N TRP A 291 -12.87 -13.89 -0.08
CA TRP A 291 -13.45 -13.85 -1.43
C TRP A 291 -14.56 -12.80 -1.56
N GLU A 292 -15.47 -12.74 -0.60
CA GLU A 292 -16.55 -11.74 -0.60
C GLU A 292 -16.03 -10.32 -0.43
N ALA A 293 -14.95 -10.13 0.34
CA ALA A 293 -14.29 -8.84 0.46
C ALA A 293 -13.65 -8.43 -0.88
N MET A 294 -12.94 -9.35 -1.54
CA MET A 294 -12.33 -9.10 -2.85
C MET A 294 -13.38 -8.82 -3.93
N ARG A 295 -14.49 -9.55 -3.94
CA ARG A 295 -15.64 -9.29 -4.80
C ARG A 295 -16.21 -7.90 -4.56
N GLY A 296 -16.42 -7.52 -3.31
CA GLY A 296 -16.91 -6.20 -2.94
C GLY A 296 -15.95 -5.07 -3.31
N ILE A 297 -14.63 -5.32 -3.29
CA ILE A 297 -13.61 -4.37 -3.76
C ILE A 297 -13.69 -4.20 -5.28
N ASN A 298 -13.79 -5.30 -6.04
CA ASN A 298 -13.96 -5.26 -7.50
C ASN A 298 -15.22 -4.45 -7.86
N GLU A 299 -16.39 -4.82 -7.32
CA GLU A 299 -17.65 -4.13 -7.60
C GLU A 299 -17.60 -2.64 -7.26
N ARG A 300 -16.95 -2.27 -6.15
CA ARG A 300 -16.84 -0.87 -5.70
C ARG A 300 -15.86 -0.04 -6.53
N LEU A 301 -14.75 -0.64 -6.97
CA LEU A 301 -13.67 0.09 -7.65
C LEU A 301 -13.76 0.01 -9.18
N ASN A 302 -14.63 -0.84 -9.72
CA ASN A 302 -15.01 -0.81 -11.12
C ASN A 302 -15.68 0.53 -11.46
N ASP A 303 -15.15 1.23 -12.46
CA ASP A 303 -15.58 2.57 -12.87
C ASP A 303 -15.94 2.53 -14.37
N PRO A 304 -17.18 2.19 -14.74
CA PRO A 304 -17.57 1.99 -16.14
C PRO A 304 -17.24 3.19 -17.03
N GLY A 305 -16.52 2.93 -18.12
CA GLY A 305 -16.06 3.96 -19.05
C GLY A 305 -14.71 4.59 -18.70
N ARG A 306 -14.12 4.22 -17.55
CA ARG A 306 -12.82 4.73 -17.09
C ARG A 306 -11.85 3.64 -16.62
N PHE A 307 -12.33 2.65 -15.88
CA PHE A 307 -11.49 1.57 -15.33
C PHE A 307 -12.29 0.28 -15.09
N VAL A 308 -11.79 -0.84 -15.58
CA VAL A 308 -12.41 -2.16 -15.38
C VAL A 308 -11.63 -2.98 -14.37
N THR A 309 -12.30 -3.44 -13.31
CA THR A 309 -11.73 -4.44 -12.40
C THR A 309 -12.13 -5.84 -12.86
N ILE A 310 -11.18 -6.77 -12.86
CA ILE A 310 -11.40 -8.16 -13.22
C ILE A 310 -11.20 -9.01 -11.96
N LEU A 311 -12.24 -9.74 -11.57
CA LEU A 311 -12.16 -10.63 -10.41
C LEU A 311 -11.39 -11.89 -10.82
N GLY A 312 -10.34 -12.24 -10.08
CA GLY A 312 -9.54 -13.43 -10.35
C GLY A 312 -8.78 -13.93 -9.13
N TYR A 313 -8.02 -15.01 -9.34
CA TYR A 313 -7.10 -15.59 -8.37
C TYR A 313 -6.01 -16.41 -9.08
N GLU A 314 -4.88 -16.60 -8.40
CA GLU A 314 -3.79 -17.48 -8.83
C GLU A 314 -3.89 -18.83 -8.11
N ASN A 315 -3.80 -19.92 -8.86
CA ASN A 315 -3.84 -21.28 -8.31
C ASN A 315 -2.48 -21.96 -8.50
N ALA A 316 -1.86 -22.36 -7.39
CA ALA A 316 -0.64 -23.15 -7.38
C ALA A 316 -0.98 -24.65 -7.38
N LEU A 317 -0.89 -25.29 -8.55
CA LEU A 317 -1.23 -26.70 -8.70
C LEU A 317 0.03 -27.59 -8.62
N SER A 318 -0.11 -28.75 -7.96
CA SER A 318 0.91 -29.80 -7.97
C SER A 318 0.92 -30.60 -9.28
N TYR A 319 -0.24 -30.78 -9.93
CA TYR A 319 -0.37 -31.35 -11.27
C TYR A 319 -1.63 -30.83 -12.02
N PRO A 320 -1.51 -30.34 -13.28
CA PRO A 320 -0.25 -29.99 -13.93
C PRO A 320 0.48 -28.94 -13.10
N SER A 321 1.78 -29.13 -12.91
CA SER A 321 2.56 -28.29 -12.00
C SER A 321 2.63 -26.87 -12.52
N GLY A 322 2.48 -25.89 -11.64
CA GLY A 322 2.69 -24.48 -11.97
C GLY A 322 1.59 -23.60 -11.43
N HIS A 323 1.72 -22.32 -11.77
CA HIS A 323 0.83 -21.27 -11.32
C HIS A 323 -0.12 -20.90 -12.45
N HIS A 324 -1.41 -20.85 -12.14
CA HIS A 324 -2.48 -20.67 -13.12
C HIS A 324 -3.47 -19.61 -12.64
N ASN A 325 -3.58 -18.51 -13.38
CA ASN A 325 -4.54 -17.47 -13.04
C ASN A 325 -5.89 -17.74 -13.70
N SER A 326 -6.95 -17.56 -12.93
CA SER A 326 -8.35 -17.66 -13.39
C SER A 326 -9.03 -16.30 -13.23
N TYR A 327 -9.74 -15.86 -14.27
CA TYR A 327 -10.46 -14.59 -14.36
C TYR A 327 -11.87 -14.81 -14.92
#